data_AF-A0A349YHR9-F1
#
_entry.id   AF-A0A349YHR9-F1
#
_cell.length_a   1.000
_cell.length_b   1.000
_cell.length_c   1.000
_cell.angle_alpha   90.00
_cell.angle_beta   90.00
_cell.angle_gamma   90.00
#
_symmetry.space_group_name_H-M   'P 1'
#
loop_
_entity.id
_entity.type
_entity.pdbx_description
1 polymer ?
#
loop_
_entity_poly.entity_id
_entity_poly.type
_entity_poly.pdbx_seq_one_letter_code
_entity_poly.pdbx_strand_id
1 'polypeptide(L)' 'MPDITMCRSSDCPKRSHCYRAQAKPSKLQSYSDFSAQCFQYNFLRYWSMSRESDELGRKG' A
#
# COMPACT_ATOMS: atom_id res chain seq x y z
N MET A 1 4.61 1.94 -10.84
CA MET A 1 5.77 1.47 -10.08
C MET A 1 5.93 -0.01 -10.36
N PRO A 2 6.96 -0.43 -11.11
CA PRO A 2 7.21 -1.85 -11.37
C PRO A 2 7.66 -2.63 -10.11
N ASP A 3 8.09 -1.97 -9.03
CA ASP A 3 8.56 -2.60 -7.77
C ASP A 3 7.60 -2.43 -6.59
N ILE A 4 6.29 -2.51 -6.82
CA ILE A 4 5.32 -2.49 -5.72
C ILE A 4 4.83 -3.90 -5.40
N THR A 5 5.06 -4.38 -4.18
CA THR A 5 4.42 -5.60 -3.70
C THR A 5 2.90 -5.40 -3.67
N MET A 6 2.20 -6.17 -4.49
CA MET A 6 0.75 -6.16 -4.63
C MET A 6 0.07 -6.70 -3.37
N CYS A 7 -1.15 -6.24 -3.08
CA CYS A 7 -1.94 -6.73 -1.96
C CYS A 7 -2.84 -7.90 -2.37
N ARG A 8 -2.75 -9.04 -1.66
CA ARG A 8 -3.66 -10.20 -1.85
C ARG A 8 -4.94 -10.14 -1.03
N SER A 9 -4.97 -9.34 0.04
CA SER A 9 -6.08 -9.32 0.98
C SER A 9 -7.36 -8.78 0.32
N SER A 10 -8.43 -9.57 0.35
CA SER A 10 -9.76 -9.20 -0.19
C SER A 10 -10.63 -8.48 0.83
N ASP A 11 -10.46 -8.80 2.12
CA ASP A 11 -11.42 -8.46 3.18
C ASP A 11 -11.22 -7.05 3.76
N CYS A 12 -10.57 -6.20 2.98
CA CYS A 12 -10.11 -4.92 3.43
C CYS A 12 -11.11 -3.81 3.04
N PRO A 13 -11.77 -3.10 3.99
CA PRO A 13 -12.81 -2.13 3.68
C PRO A 13 -12.37 -1.00 2.75
N LYS A 14 -11.11 -0.56 2.86
CA LYS A 14 -10.52 0.49 2.02
C LYS A 14 -9.67 -0.04 0.87
N ARG A 15 -9.92 -1.28 0.40
CA ARG A 15 -9.17 -1.90 -0.72
C ARG A 15 -9.21 -1.05 -1.99
N SER A 16 -10.36 -0.45 -2.30
CA SER A 16 -10.53 0.46 -3.45
C SER A 16 -9.65 1.72 -3.37
N HIS A 17 -9.21 2.12 -2.17
CA HIS A 17 -8.33 3.27 -1.95
C HIS A 17 -6.87 2.87 -1.72
N CYS A 18 -6.54 1.58 -1.69
CA CYS A 18 -5.18 1.09 -1.47
C CYS A 18 -4.38 1.12 -2.78
N TYR A 19 -3.27 1.88 -2.82
CA TYR A 19 -2.41 1.92 -4.01
C TYR A 19 -1.81 0.55 -4.37
N ARG A 20 -1.55 -0.34 -3.39
CA ARG A 20 -1.08 -1.73 -3.63
C ARG A 20 -2.13 -2.62 -4.26
N ALA A 21 -3.42 -2.35 -4.03
CA ALA A 21 -4.52 -3.10 -4.62
C ALA A 21 -4.91 -2.56 -6.01
N GLN A 22 -4.71 -1.26 -6.24
CA GLN A 22 -4.98 -0.59 -7.51
C GLN A 22 -3.80 -0.64 -8.50
N ALA A 23 -2.61 -1.02 -8.04
CA ALA A 23 -1.43 -1.10 -8.90
C ALA A 23 -1.67 -2.08 -10.07
N LYS A 24 -1.16 -1.71 -11.25
CA LYS A 24 -1.25 -2.58 -12.42
C LYS A 24 -0.29 -3.76 -12.25
N PRO A 25 -0.76 -5.02 -12.35
CA PRO A 25 0.13 -6.17 -12.27
C PRO A 25 1.12 -6.17 -13.45
N SER A 26 2.33 -6.63 -13.20
CA SER A 26 3.41 -6.82 -14.19
C SER A 26 3.91 -8.27 -14.13
N LYS A 27 4.64 -8.72 -15.15
CA LYS A 27 5.08 -10.11 -15.32
C LYS A 27 5.90 -10.64 -14.14
N LEU A 28 6.64 -9.77 -13.45
CA LEU A 28 7.48 -10.11 -12.30
C LEU A 28 7.02 -9.30 -11.07
N GLN A 29 5.82 -9.59 -10.56
CA GLN A 29 5.30 -8.92 -9.38
C GLN A 29 5.16 -9.85 -8.19
N SER A 30 5.58 -9.35 -7.04
CA SER A 30 5.41 -10.02 -5.76
C SER A 30 4.06 -9.66 -5.14
N TYR A 31 3.47 -10.62 -4.44
CA TYR A 31 2.17 -10.49 -3.79
C TYR A 31 2.29 -10.85 -2.31
N SER A 32 1.80 -9.98 -1.43
CA SER A 32 1.81 -10.22 0.02
C SER A 32 0.43 -10.01 0.63
N ASP A 33 0.22 -10.67 1.77
CA ASP A 33 -0.96 -10.45 2.58
C ASP A 33 -0.72 -9.25 3.51
N PHE A 34 -1.58 -8.23 3.38
CA PHE A 34 -1.54 -7.03 4.21
C PHE A 34 -2.80 -6.89 5.07
N SER A 35 -3.50 -7.99 5.36
CA SER A 35 -4.76 -7.99 6.14
C SER A 35 -4.54 -7.42 7.55
N ALA A 36 -3.43 -7.74 8.20
CA ALA A 36 -3.08 -7.16 9.50
C ALA A 36 -2.82 -5.64 9.42
N GLN A 37 -2.11 -5.20 8.39
CA GLN A 37 -1.82 -3.79 8.14
C GLN A 37 -3.06 -3.02 7.68
N CYS A 38 -4.05 -3.72 7.13
CA CYS A 38 -5.29 -3.14 6.68
C CYS A 38 -6.04 -2.47 7.85
N PHE A 39 -6.09 -3.15 9.00
CA PHE A 39 -6.77 -2.64 10.19
C PHE A 39 -5.86 -1.81 11.11
N GLN A 40 -4.56 -1.76 10.84
CA GLN A 40 -3.63 -0.94 11.63
C GLN A 40 -3.82 0.55 11.38
N TYR A 41 -3.67 1.33 12.46
CA TYR A 41 -3.65 2.79 12.44
C TYR A 41 -4.83 3.41 11.67
N ASN A 42 -6.05 2.88 11.84
CA ASN A 42 -7.27 3.40 11.19
C ASN A 42 -7.10 3.66 9.68
N PHE A 43 -6.44 2.74 8.98
CA PHE A 43 -6.22 2.81 7.55
C PHE A 43 -5.27 3.93 7.06
N LEU A 44 -4.35 4.43 7.90
CA LEU A 44 -3.41 5.50 7.51
C LEU A 44 -2.29 5.03 6.58
N ARG A 45 -1.87 3.76 6.65
CA ARG A 45 -0.73 3.22 5.86
C ARG A 45 -1.06 2.95 4.38
N TYR A 46 -2.26 3.32 3.96
CA TYR A 46 -2.80 3.11 2.61
C TYR A 46 -2.33 4.15 1.60
N TRP A 47 -1.69 5.22 2.07
CA TRP A 47 -1.28 6.37 1.25
C TRP A 47 0.24 6.59 1.27
N SER A 48 0.98 5.90 2.15
CA SER A 48 2.37 6.22 2.46
C SER A 48 3.41 5.76 1.42
N MET A 49 3.02 5.51 0.16
CA MET A 49 3.98 5.50 -0.96
C MET A 49 3.48 6.33 -2.16
N SER A 50 2.74 7.41 -1.90
CA SER A 50 2.46 8.43 -2.91
C SER A 50 2.43 9.83 -2.27
N ARG A 51 3.58 10.52 -2.40
CA ARG A 51 3.87 11.96 -2.24
C ARG A 51 4.22 12.59 -0.89
N GLU A 52 3.97 12.00 0.27
CA GLU A 52 4.28 12.68 1.57
C GLU A 52 5.50 12.15 2.34
N SER A 53 6.22 11.15 1.84
CA SER A 53 7.48 10.71 2.48
C SER A 53 8.71 11.52 2.05
N ASP A 54 8.56 12.51 1.17
CA ASP A 54 9.64 13.44 0.82
C ASP A 54 9.79 14.60 1.84
N GLU A 55 8.74 14.91 2.63
CA GLU A 55 8.78 16.01 3.59
C GLU A 55 8.95 15.59 5.06
N LEU A 56 8.71 14.32 5.40
CA LEU A 56 8.99 13.78 6.75
C LEU A 56 10.33 13.04 6.84
N GLY A 57 11.25 13.31 5.92
CA GLY A 57 12.69 13.00 6.03
C GLY A 57 13.53 14.24 6.37
N ARG A 58 12.90 15.38 6.64
CA ARG A 58 13.57 16.67 6.89
C ARG A 58 13.04 17.40 8.13
N LYS A 59 12.79 16.66 9.21
CA LYS A 59 12.78 17.21 10.57
C LYS A 59 13.00 16.08 11.57
N GLY A 60 14.18 16.09 12.18
CA GLY A 60 14.69 15.12 13.13
C GLY A 60 16.21 15.10 13.03
#